data_AF-A0A5J4RFT7-F1
#
_entry.id   AF-A0A5J4RFT7-F1
#
_cell.length_a   1.000
_cell.length_b   1.000
_cell.length_c   1.000
_cell.angle_alpha   90.00
_cell.angle_beta   90.00
_cell.angle_gamma   90.00
#
_symmetry.space_group_name_H-M   'P 1'
#
loop_
_entity.id
_entity.type
_entity.pdbx_description
1 polymer ?
#
loop_
_entity_poly.entity_id
_entity_poly.type
_entity_poly.pdbx_seq_one_letter_code
_entity_poly.pdbx_strand_id
1 'polypeptide(L)'
;MKTTKRILLLFFLFVGFFFLAVPAQQGKQSYFLHTVEKGQELKDIAGMYGISRDSVVILNPESRDWIYAGQKLKIPQKKAVENKLFHTIQPGETLYKITLIYKVSAKAILDANPGLKVENFQVGKVLLIPTSTKSNTENPITDNTVYSHPEIQPASTPAAAVQSNCKTMHQVKRGETVYSISQDYGIVPDGLIAANPELRTEKLKRGSFICIPYPSSTVTGSEGIGTEPLSNEDLFSENKIEKQFSPPVLKVAVILPFLETESRARMVEYYEGFLMAIDSLKRTGVSIDLYVYDSGGQKASISPILRRNEMKEMDIIFGPLYQQHIKPLADFAQTNKIRLVLPFTSKDNEVFTNPYIYQINVPQSHLYPEIYEYFIRQFRDANILIIESGEQNAVNEKGEFIKGLEQELQNKSFTVKTLNTSSIVGKIETLLSSEKNNILIPTSDSNTALLKLISQLTTVTASLRKDNMQANVQLFGYPEWQTYVKDHINNYFDFDTYFYSSFYTNNLMPDADKFTKDYRKWYSKETLITYPRYGMLGYDTGLYFLKGLSLYGSELENNLSHIEFTPLQMDFNFQRVNNWGGFINKNVFFVHFTKEYEIRRITFDRFE
;
A
#
# COMPACT_ATOMS: atom_id res chain seq x y z
N MET A 1 -4.36 2.12 78.89
CA MET A 1 -5.83 2.35 78.83
C MET A 1 -6.17 3.20 77.61
N LYS A 2 -7.46 3.27 77.23
CA LYS A 2 -8.02 4.22 76.24
C LYS A 2 -7.99 5.67 76.81
N THR A 3 -8.15 6.78 76.08
CA THR A 3 -8.45 7.00 74.64
C THR A 3 -7.46 8.05 74.04
N THR A 4 -7.70 9.11 73.24
CA THR A 4 -8.89 9.85 72.72
C THR A 4 -8.60 10.43 71.30
N LYS A 5 -8.91 11.70 70.97
CA LYS A 5 -8.73 12.36 69.66
C LYS A 5 -8.65 13.90 69.77
N ARG A 6 -7.90 14.56 68.85
CA ARG A 6 -8.17 15.83 68.10
C ARG A 6 -6.82 16.39 67.59
N ILE A 7 -6.57 16.76 66.32
CA ILE A 7 -7.24 17.58 65.28
C ILE A 7 -6.60 18.98 65.15
N LEU A 8 -6.16 19.28 63.92
CA LEU A 8 -5.83 20.58 63.30
C LEU A 8 -4.61 21.41 63.79
N LEU A 9 -3.71 21.70 62.84
CA LEU A 9 -3.33 23.09 62.53
C LEU A 9 -2.95 23.20 61.03
N LEU A 10 -3.34 24.28 60.36
CA LEU A 10 -2.76 24.69 59.08
C LEU A 10 -1.58 25.64 59.35
N PHE A 11 -0.62 25.71 58.42
CA PHE A 11 -0.10 27.02 58.01
C PHE A 11 0.32 27.03 56.54
N PHE A 12 0.05 28.14 55.85
CA PHE A 12 0.47 28.39 54.47
C PHE A 12 1.94 28.79 54.40
N LEU A 13 2.64 28.39 53.33
CA LEU A 13 3.80 29.15 52.84
C LEU A 13 3.89 29.04 51.31
N PHE A 14 3.44 30.09 50.63
CA PHE A 14 3.31 30.16 49.18
C PHE A 14 4.52 30.90 48.59
N VAL A 15 5.56 30.16 48.21
CA VAL A 15 6.77 30.72 47.58
C VAL A 15 6.66 30.56 46.06
N GLY A 16 6.28 31.62 45.37
CA GLY A 16 6.09 31.61 43.93
C GLY A 16 7.42 31.55 43.17
N PHE A 17 7.70 30.44 42.50
CA PHE A 17 8.78 30.37 41.51
C PHE A 17 8.28 30.92 40.18
N PHE A 18 8.59 32.19 39.91
CA PHE A 18 8.34 32.84 38.61
C PHE A 18 9.28 32.24 37.55
N PHE A 19 8.88 31.10 36.98
CA PHE A 19 9.44 30.68 35.70
C PHE A 19 8.98 31.67 34.64
N LEU A 20 9.90 32.55 34.21
CA LEU A 20 9.74 33.35 33.01
C LEU A 20 9.58 32.37 31.83
N ALA A 21 8.33 32.17 31.42
CA ALA A 21 8.01 31.49 30.18
C ALA A 21 8.50 32.36 29.02
N VAL A 22 9.77 32.19 28.65
CA VAL A 22 10.28 32.65 27.36
C VAL A 22 9.33 32.09 26.31
N PRO A 23 8.64 32.93 25.51
CA PRO A 23 7.77 32.43 24.46
C PRO A 23 8.67 31.77 23.42
N ALA A 24 8.80 30.45 23.50
CA ALA A 24 9.50 29.66 22.50
C ALA A 24 8.83 29.96 21.17
N GLN A 25 9.54 30.69 20.30
CA GLN A 25 9.01 31.18 19.04
C GLN A 25 8.97 30.03 18.03
N GLN A 26 8.11 29.05 18.31
CA GLN A 26 7.84 27.90 17.45
C GLN A 26 7.32 28.43 16.12
N GLY A 27 8.21 28.48 15.12
CA GLY A 27 7.84 28.77 13.75
C GLY A 27 6.73 27.83 13.33
N LYS A 28 5.53 28.37 13.12
CA LYS A 28 4.27 27.64 12.99
C LYS A 28 4.42 26.49 11.99
N GLN A 29 4.56 25.27 12.49
CA GLN A 29 4.96 24.13 11.69
C GLN A 29 3.92 23.88 10.58
N SER A 30 4.35 23.97 9.32
CA SER A 30 3.48 23.73 8.17
C SER A 30 2.94 22.31 8.22
N TYR A 31 1.68 22.14 7.86
CA TYR A 31 1.03 20.84 7.75
C TYR A 31 0.01 20.85 6.61
N PHE A 32 -0.28 19.68 6.08
CA PHE A 32 -1.42 19.43 5.18
C PHE A 32 -2.38 18.43 5.84
N LEU A 33 -3.51 18.16 5.19
CA LEU A 33 -4.50 17.21 5.71
C LEU A 33 -4.47 15.91 4.93
N HIS A 34 -4.26 14.81 5.63
CA HIS A 34 -4.51 13.45 5.12
C HIS A 34 -5.87 12.97 5.61
N THR A 35 -6.66 12.33 4.75
CA THR A 35 -7.94 11.71 5.13
C THR A 35 -7.73 10.20 5.21
N VAL A 36 -7.86 9.63 6.41
CA VAL A 36 -7.59 8.21 6.70
C VAL A 36 -8.51 7.31 5.88
N GLU A 37 -7.95 6.31 5.21
CA GLU A 37 -8.70 5.31 4.44
C GLU A 37 -8.93 4.03 5.26
N LYS A 38 -9.86 3.17 4.80
CA LYS A 38 -10.18 1.91 5.48
C LYS A 38 -8.96 0.98 5.52
N GLY A 39 -8.59 0.49 6.70
CA GLY A 39 -7.44 -0.41 6.87
C GLY A 39 -6.06 0.25 6.72
N GLN A 40 -5.96 1.56 6.97
CA GLN A 40 -4.69 2.25 7.20
C GLN A 40 -4.41 2.39 8.70
N GLU A 41 -3.17 2.13 9.11
CA GLU A 41 -2.66 2.51 10.42
C GLU A 41 -1.79 3.78 10.36
N LEU A 42 -1.60 4.41 11.52
CA LEU A 42 -0.74 5.58 11.65
C LEU A 42 0.72 5.31 11.28
N LYS A 43 1.18 4.04 11.36
CA LYS A 43 2.52 3.62 10.91
C LYS A 43 2.65 3.66 9.38
N ASP A 44 1.63 3.20 8.66
CA ASP A 44 1.61 3.19 7.19
C ASP A 44 1.56 4.63 6.68
N ILE A 45 0.63 5.44 7.21
CA ILE A 45 0.46 6.86 6.86
C ILE A 45 1.77 7.64 7.09
N ALA A 46 2.48 7.38 8.19
CA ALA A 46 3.78 7.99 8.45
C ALA A 46 4.84 7.56 7.42
N GLY A 47 4.82 6.28 7.01
CA GLY A 47 5.63 5.73 5.92
C GLY A 47 5.37 6.41 4.56
N MET A 48 4.10 6.60 4.19
CA MET A 48 3.71 7.28 2.93
C MET A 48 4.33 8.68 2.77
N TYR A 49 4.61 9.35 3.89
CA TYR A 49 5.12 10.72 3.94
C TYR A 49 6.58 10.83 4.42
N GLY A 50 7.30 9.72 4.61
CA GLY A 50 8.71 9.72 5.01
C GLY A 50 8.97 10.28 6.42
N ILE A 51 8.02 10.12 7.35
CA ILE A 51 8.09 10.67 8.72
C ILE A 51 7.94 9.58 9.78
N SER A 52 8.30 9.90 11.03
CA SER A 52 7.99 9.00 12.16
C SER A 52 6.52 9.10 12.55
N ARG A 53 5.94 7.98 13.01
CA ARG A 53 4.60 7.94 13.64
C ARG A 53 4.41 9.06 14.66
N ASP A 54 5.41 9.26 15.52
CA ASP A 54 5.33 10.24 16.60
C ASP A 54 5.33 11.68 16.08
N SER A 55 5.92 11.95 14.90
CA SER A 55 5.77 13.24 14.22
C SER A 55 4.31 13.54 13.85
N VAL A 56 3.51 12.50 13.58
CA VAL A 56 2.06 12.64 13.35
C VAL A 56 1.32 12.80 14.68
N VAL A 57 1.63 11.98 15.70
CA VAL A 57 0.99 12.06 17.03
C VAL A 57 1.19 13.45 17.68
N ILE A 58 2.32 14.12 17.45
CA ILE A 58 2.58 15.47 17.97
C ILE A 58 1.55 16.51 17.47
N LEU A 59 1.03 16.38 16.25
CA LEU A 59 0.00 17.27 15.69
C LEU A 59 -1.45 16.74 15.86
N ASN A 60 -1.58 15.48 16.26
CA ASN A 60 -2.83 14.73 16.38
C ASN A 60 -2.78 13.85 17.67
N PRO A 61 -2.78 14.45 18.88
CA PRO A 61 -2.51 13.69 20.11
C PRO A 61 -3.59 12.65 20.44
N GLU A 62 -4.83 12.89 20.02
CA GLU A 62 -5.96 11.95 20.12
C GLU A 62 -5.78 10.72 19.21
N SER A 63 -5.00 10.84 18.12
CA SER A 63 -4.71 9.76 17.17
C SER A 63 -3.60 8.81 17.65
N ARG A 64 -3.16 8.92 18.92
CA ARG A 64 -2.07 8.11 19.46
C ARG A 64 -2.38 6.61 19.44
N ASP A 65 -3.57 6.26 19.93
CA ASP A 65 -3.92 4.89 20.30
C ASP A 65 -4.88 4.22 19.29
N TRP A 66 -5.62 5.02 18.50
CA TRP A 66 -6.43 4.56 17.36
C TRP A 66 -6.60 5.67 16.32
N ILE A 67 -6.95 5.27 15.09
CA ILE A 67 -7.48 6.15 14.03
C ILE A 67 -8.66 5.45 13.33
N TYR A 68 -9.50 6.19 12.62
CA TYR A 68 -10.68 5.65 11.91
C TYR A 68 -10.84 6.23 10.51
N ALA A 69 -11.46 5.46 9.60
CA ALA A 69 -11.70 5.88 8.22
C ALA A 69 -12.51 7.19 8.15
N GLY A 70 -12.09 8.12 7.30
CA GLY A 70 -12.66 9.47 7.19
C GLY A 70 -12.09 10.51 8.16
N GLN A 71 -11.32 10.10 9.18
CA GLN A 71 -10.62 11.03 10.08
C GLN A 71 -9.61 11.89 9.30
N LYS A 72 -9.47 13.17 9.66
CA LYS A 72 -8.51 14.10 9.04
C LYS A 72 -7.32 14.35 9.95
N LEU A 73 -6.16 13.84 9.56
CA LEU A 73 -4.89 13.99 10.28
C LEU A 73 -4.08 15.16 9.71
N LYS A 74 -3.50 15.97 10.59
CA LYS A 74 -2.53 17.03 10.26
C LYS A 74 -1.16 16.40 10.08
N ILE A 75 -0.68 16.30 8.84
CA ILE A 75 0.62 15.69 8.55
C ILE A 75 1.70 16.79 8.49
N PRO A 76 2.79 16.69 9.28
CA PRO A 76 3.82 17.72 9.35
C PRO A 76 4.64 17.82 8.05
N GLN A 77 4.65 18.99 7.43
CA GLN A 77 5.31 19.25 6.16
C GLN A 77 6.73 19.82 6.39
N LYS A 78 7.71 18.91 6.58
CA LYS A 78 9.12 19.26 6.75
C LYS A 78 9.77 19.68 5.41
N LYS A 79 9.91 20.98 5.17
CA LYS A 79 10.59 21.56 3.98
C LYS A 79 12.08 21.18 3.79
N ALA A 80 12.71 20.47 4.72
CA ALA A 80 14.16 20.50 4.91
C ALA A 80 14.89 19.14 4.84
N VAL A 81 14.24 18.06 4.38
CA VAL A 81 14.87 16.71 4.36
C VAL A 81 14.79 16.00 2.99
N GLU A 82 13.66 16.09 2.26
CA GLU A 82 13.49 15.33 1.01
C GLU A 82 12.99 16.15 -0.20
N ASN A 83 12.81 17.47 -0.08
CA ASN A 83 12.18 18.32 -1.11
C ASN A 83 10.77 17.88 -1.59
N LYS A 84 10.13 16.88 -0.96
CA LYS A 84 8.76 16.47 -1.29
C LYS A 84 7.75 17.50 -0.77
N LEU A 85 6.97 18.08 -1.67
CA LEU A 85 5.86 18.97 -1.36
C LEU A 85 4.55 18.18 -1.51
N PHE A 86 3.58 18.42 -0.62
CA PHE A 86 2.31 17.68 -0.62
C PHE A 86 1.13 18.65 -0.65
N HIS A 87 0.13 18.33 -1.46
CA HIS A 87 -1.10 19.11 -1.63
C HIS A 87 -2.34 18.25 -1.40
N THR A 88 -3.27 18.71 -0.56
CA THR A 88 -4.57 18.06 -0.38
C THR A 88 -5.57 18.70 -1.34
N ILE A 89 -6.21 17.93 -2.23
CA ILE A 89 -7.15 18.46 -3.22
C ILE A 89 -8.35 19.13 -2.52
N GLN A 90 -8.63 20.39 -2.86
CA GLN A 90 -9.71 21.21 -2.30
C GLN A 90 -10.97 21.23 -3.18
N PRO A 91 -12.15 21.57 -2.63
CA PRO A 91 -13.39 21.67 -3.41
C PRO A 91 -13.27 22.63 -4.61
N GLY A 92 -13.47 22.09 -5.81
CA GLY A 92 -13.46 22.86 -7.06
C GLY A 92 -12.08 23.12 -7.67
N GLU A 93 -11.03 22.45 -7.20
CA GLU A 93 -9.75 22.36 -7.90
C GLU A 93 -9.82 21.39 -9.10
N THR A 94 -8.91 21.57 -10.05
CA THR A 94 -8.68 20.73 -11.23
C THR A 94 -7.17 20.58 -11.41
N LEU A 95 -6.69 19.59 -12.16
CA LEU A 95 -5.25 19.39 -12.37
C LEU A 95 -4.60 20.66 -12.94
N TYR A 96 -5.27 21.34 -13.89
CA TYR A 96 -4.87 22.64 -14.43
C TYR A 96 -4.76 23.79 -13.39
N LYS A 97 -5.61 23.82 -12.36
CA LYS A 97 -5.47 24.82 -11.29
C LYS A 97 -4.23 24.53 -10.43
N ILE A 98 -3.94 23.25 -10.20
CA ILE A 98 -2.79 22.81 -9.40
C ILE A 98 -1.46 23.09 -10.14
N THR A 99 -1.40 22.91 -11.47
CA THR A 99 -0.23 23.31 -12.27
C THR A 99 0.04 24.82 -12.19
N LEU A 100 -1.01 25.66 -12.24
CA LEU A 100 -0.88 27.11 -12.07
C LEU A 100 -0.43 27.52 -10.65
N ILE A 101 -0.97 26.88 -9.61
CA ILE A 101 -0.59 27.16 -8.20
C ILE A 101 0.89 26.86 -7.95
N TYR A 102 1.38 25.72 -8.45
CA TYR A 102 2.73 25.24 -8.15
C TYR A 102 3.79 25.51 -9.23
N LYS A 103 3.38 26.02 -10.40
CA LYS A 103 4.25 26.30 -11.56
C LYS A 103 5.02 25.07 -12.07
N VAL A 104 4.32 23.94 -12.13
CA VAL A 104 4.81 22.65 -12.66
C VAL A 104 3.85 22.13 -13.72
N SER A 105 4.34 21.34 -14.68
CA SER A 105 3.49 20.78 -15.74
C SER A 105 2.56 19.68 -15.22
N ALA A 106 1.44 19.45 -15.93
CA ALA A 106 0.53 18.34 -15.62
C ALA A 106 1.29 17.01 -15.67
N LYS A 107 2.14 16.82 -16.69
CA LYS A 107 3.07 15.69 -16.79
C LYS A 107 3.92 15.49 -15.54
N ALA A 108 4.56 16.54 -15.03
CA ALA A 108 5.42 16.42 -13.85
C ALA A 108 4.63 15.99 -12.60
N ILE A 109 3.38 16.46 -12.43
CA ILE A 109 2.50 15.98 -11.36
C ILE A 109 2.14 14.51 -11.57
N LEU A 110 1.80 14.09 -12.80
CA LEU A 110 1.42 12.71 -13.10
C LEU A 110 2.59 11.72 -12.97
N ASP A 111 3.77 12.08 -13.47
CA ASP A 111 5.00 11.30 -13.31
C ASP A 111 5.42 11.17 -11.82
N ALA A 112 5.07 12.15 -10.98
CA ALA A 112 5.24 12.10 -9.52
C ALA A 112 4.10 11.37 -8.78
N ASN A 113 2.97 11.09 -9.44
CA ASN A 113 1.82 10.37 -8.87
C ASN A 113 1.33 9.26 -9.83
N PRO A 114 2.12 8.21 -10.12
CA PRO A 114 1.74 7.12 -11.04
C PRO A 114 0.61 6.20 -10.53
N GLY A 115 -0.02 6.51 -9.40
CA GLY A 115 -1.31 5.98 -8.96
C GLY A 115 -2.51 6.88 -9.25
N LEU A 116 -2.28 8.13 -9.67
CA LEU A 116 -3.33 9.11 -9.94
C LEU A 116 -3.97 8.86 -11.32
N LYS A 117 -5.29 8.85 -11.35
CA LYS A 117 -6.13 8.69 -12.53
C LYS A 117 -7.32 9.66 -12.44
N VAL A 118 -8.12 9.76 -13.51
CA VAL A 118 -9.34 10.57 -13.53
C VAL A 118 -10.25 10.21 -12.35
N GLU A 119 -10.46 8.91 -12.13
CA GLU A 119 -11.47 8.38 -11.22
C GLU A 119 -11.12 8.62 -9.75
N ASN A 120 -9.83 8.82 -9.43
CA ASN A 120 -9.35 9.06 -8.06
C ASN A 120 -8.82 10.49 -7.81
N PHE A 121 -8.93 11.40 -8.79
CA PHE A 121 -8.74 12.84 -8.59
C PHE A 121 -9.92 13.44 -7.80
N GLN A 122 -9.91 13.23 -6.47
CA GLN A 122 -11.04 13.55 -5.59
C GLN A 122 -10.64 14.46 -4.42
N VAL A 123 -11.58 15.29 -3.97
CA VAL A 123 -11.40 16.19 -2.82
C VAL A 123 -10.98 15.42 -1.58
N GLY A 124 -9.94 15.89 -0.89
CA GLY A 124 -9.39 15.26 0.31
C GLY A 124 -8.33 14.17 0.05
N LYS A 125 -8.13 13.73 -1.21
CA LYS A 125 -6.94 12.98 -1.61
C LYS A 125 -5.71 13.90 -1.62
N VAL A 126 -4.52 13.30 -1.53
CA VAL A 126 -3.23 14.02 -1.49
C VAL A 126 -2.42 13.73 -2.75
N LEU A 127 -1.75 14.76 -3.27
CA LEU A 127 -0.81 14.70 -4.37
C LEU A 127 0.62 14.98 -3.87
N LEU A 128 1.60 14.24 -4.38
CA LEU A 128 3.00 14.62 -4.34
C LEU A 128 3.24 15.68 -5.44
N ILE A 129 3.58 16.90 -5.03
CA ILE A 129 3.97 17.96 -5.97
C ILE A 129 5.50 17.93 -6.10
N PRO A 130 6.05 17.73 -7.31
CA PRO A 130 7.49 17.80 -7.50
C PRO A 130 7.95 19.25 -7.31
N THR A 131 8.86 19.52 -6.38
CA THR A 131 9.50 20.85 -6.35
C THR A 131 10.53 20.92 -7.47
N SER A 132 10.51 22.00 -8.25
CA SER A 132 11.55 22.27 -9.24
C SER A 132 12.91 22.42 -8.56
N THR A 133 13.71 21.36 -8.55
CA THR A 133 15.12 21.42 -8.18
C THR A 133 15.83 22.34 -9.16
N LYS A 134 16.63 23.29 -8.65
CA LYS A 134 17.62 23.96 -9.48
C LYS A 134 18.63 22.89 -9.90
N SER A 135 18.54 22.42 -11.14
CA SER A 135 19.51 21.46 -11.66
C SER A 135 20.88 22.13 -11.66
N ASN A 136 21.84 21.50 -10.98
CA ASN A 136 23.24 21.88 -11.16
C ASN A 136 23.69 21.48 -12.57
N THR A 137 24.75 22.15 -13.03
CA THR A 137 25.23 22.11 -14.41
C THR A 137 25.78 20.75 -14.82
N GLU A 138 25.20 20.17 -15.85
CA GLU A 138 25.92 19.59 -17.00
C GLU A 138 25.09 19.80 -18.27
N ASN A 139 25.69 19.70 -19.45
CA ASN A 139 25.27 20.48 -20.63
C ASN A 139 23.87 20.16 -21.19
N PRO A 140 23.10 21.18 -21.62
CA PRO A 140 21.83 20.99 -22.29
C PRO A 140 22.00 20.57 -23.76
N ILE A 141 21.15 19.66 -24.22
CA ILE A 141 20.74 19.59 -25.64
C ILE A 141 19.43 20.36 -25.76
N THR A 142 19.26 21.08 -26.86
CA THR A 142 18.31 22.19 -26.97
C THR A 142 16.86 21.77 -27.16
N ASP A 143 15.98 22.28 -26.30
CA ASP A 143 14.66 22.77 -26.72
C ASP A 143 14.37 24.09 -25.99
N ASN A 144 13.98 25.14 -26.72
CA ASN A 144 14.23 26.54 -26.35
C ASN A 144 12.99 27.44 -26.47
N THR A 145 12.06 27.35 -25.51
CA THR A 145 10.99 28.36 -25.31
C THR A 145 10.79 28.72 -23.84
N VAL A 146 11.81 29.33 -23.21
CA VAL A 146 11.67 30.00 -21.90
C VAL A 146 11.70 31.51 -22.11
N TYR A 147 10.54 32.17 -21.96
CA TYR A 147 10.45 33.62 -21.99
C TYR A 147 11.10 34.23 -20.73
N SER A 148 12.16 35.01 -20.93
CA SER A 148 12.83 35.75 -19.85
C SER A 148 12.00 36.96 -19.39
N HIS A 149 11.96 37.18 -18.08
CA HIS A 149 11.29 38.32 -17.46
C HIS A 149 12.26 39.52 -17.37
N PRO A 150 11.91 40.71 -17.89
CA PRO A 150 12.68 41.93 -17.65
C PRO A 150 12.48 42.45 -16.23
N GLU A 151 13.56 42.88 -15.57
CA GLU A 151 13.56 43.55 -14.28
C GLU A 151 13.49 45.08 -14.46
N ILE A 152 12.88 45.83 -13.53
CA ILE A 152 12.56 47.26 -13.68
C ILE A 152 13.22 48.09 -12.57
N GLN A 153 14.00 49.13 -12.96
CA GLN A 153 14.24 50.36 -12.18
C GLN A 153 14.74 51.50 -13.12
N PRO A 154 14.76 52.79 -12.72
CA PRO A 154 13.94 53.77 -13.47
C PRO A 154 14.64 55.08 -13.92
N ALA A 155 14.10 55.75 -14.94
CA ALA A 155 14.38 57.16 -15.23
C ALA A 155 13.27 57.88 -16.04
N SER A 156 13.01 59.14 -15.67
CA SER A 156 12.47 60.28 -16.46
C SER A 156 11.24 60.13 -17.40
N THR A 157 10.20 60.87 -17.04
CA THR A 157 9.08 61.42 -17.87
C THR A 157 9.56 62.24 -19.08
N PRO A 158 8.72 62.51 -20.13
CA PRO A 158 7.36 63.08 -20.03
C PRO A 158 6.24 62.30 -20.74
N ALA A 159 5.00 62.76 -20.53
CA ALA A 159 3.78 62.06 -20.92
C ALA A 159 3.56 62.00 -22.45
N ALA A 160 3.53 60.79 -22.99
CA ALA A 160 2.79 60.45 -24.20
C ALA A 160 1.42 59.86 -23.82
N ALA A 161 0.42 59.99 -24.69
CA ALA A 161 -0.95 59.60 -24.38
C ALA A 161 -1.07 58.08 -24.13
N VAL A 162 -1.85 57.69 -23.11
CA VAL A 162 -2.23 56.30 -22.87
C VAL A 162 -3.20 55.87 -23.98
N GLN A 163 -2.65 55.36 -25.08
CA GLN A 163 -3.42 54.52 -25.98
C GLN A 163 -3.80 53.26 -25.21
N SER A 164 -5.09 53.13 -24.91
CA SER A 164 -5.63 51.91 -24.32
C SER A 164 -5.30 50.74 -25.23
N ASN A 165 -4.57 49.75 -24.72
CA ASN A 165 -4.33 48.49 -25.41
C ASN A 165 -5.60 47.63 -25.53
N CYS A 166 -6.73 48.12 -25.02
CA CYS A 166 -8.03 47.51 -25.11
C CYS A 166 -8.64 47.65 -26.52
N LYS A 167 -8.82 46.52 -27.19
CA LYS A 167 -9.52 46.37 -28.47
C LYS A 167 -11.04 46.42 -28.29
N THR A 168 -11.56 45.87 -27.20
CA THR A 168 -12.99 45.94 -26.82
C THR A 168 -13.20 45.59 -25.35
N MET A 169 -14.35 45.93 -24.77
CA MET A 169 -14.79 45.42 -23.47
C MET A 169 -15.77 44.26 -23.66
N HIS A 170 -15.52 43.13 -22.99
CA HIS A 170 -16.37 41.94 -23.01
C HIS A 170 -17.15 41.80 -21.71
N GLN A 171 -18.46 41.57 -21.77
CA GLN A 171 -19.28 41.29 -20.58
C GLN A 171 -19.37 39.77 -20.32
N VAL A 172 -18.83 39.35 -19.17
CA VAL A 172 -18.77 37.94 -18.76
C VAL A 172 -20.17 37.33 -18.61
N LYS A 173 -20.48 36.34 -19.44
CA LYS A 173 -21.74 35.57 -19.42
C LYS A 173 -21.68 34.48 -18.32
N ARG A 174 -22.72 33.63 -18.26
CA ARG A 174 -22.79 32.53 -17.28
C ARG A 174 -21.97 31.33 -17.76
N GLY A 175 -20.90 30.98 -17.05
CA GLY A 175 -20.08 29.79 -17.30
C GLY A 175 -18.76 30.05 -18.00
N GLU A 176 -18.54 31.26 -18.50
CA GLU A 176 -17.29 31.66 -19.14
C GLU A 176 -16.12 31.73 -18.16
N THR A 177 -14.92 31.58 -18.71
CA THR A 177 -13.65 31.61 -18.00
C THR A 177 -12.66 32.52 -18.73
N VAL A 178 -11.55 32.86 -18.08
CA VAL A 178 -10.45 33.59 -18.72
C VAL A 178 -9.98 32.85 -19.98
N TYR A 179 -9.93 31.52 -19.96
CA TYR A 179 -9.55 30.71 -21.13
C TYR A 179 -10.57 30.82 -22.26
N SER A 180 -11.87 30.58 -22.00
CA SER A 180 -12.89 30.61 -23.08
C SER A 180 -13.00 32.00 -23.71
N ILE A 181 -12.93 33.07 -22.92
CA ILE A 181 -12.93 34.45 -23.45
C ILE A 181 -11.65 34.74 -24.24
N SER A 182 -10.52 34.15 -23.86
CA SER A 182 -9.28 34.30 -24.63
C SER A 182 -9.36 33.63 -26.01
N GLN A 183 -10.00 32.46 -26.09
CA GLN A 183 -10.28 31.78 -27.36
C GLN A 183 -11.27 32.58 -28.23
N ASP A 184 -12.39 33.06 -27.67
CA ASP A 184 -13.40 33.88 -28.36
C ASP A 184 -12.81 35.09 -29.12
N TYR A 185 -11.69 35.65 -28.62
CA TYR A 185 -11.03 36.82 -29.22
C TYR A 185 -9.68 36.54 -29.89
N GLY A 186 -9.23 35.29 -29.95
CA GLY A 186 -7.96 34.89 -30.57
C GLY A 186 -6.73 35.46 -29.86
N ILE A 187 -6.72 35.47 -28.53
CA ILE A 187 -5.64 36.00 -27.68
C ILE A 187 -5.11 34.93 -26.72
N VAL A 188 -3.86 35.07 -26.28
CA VAL A 188 -3.29 34.19 -25.24
C VAL A 188 -3.84 34.54 -23.84
N PRO A 189 -4.17 33.56 -22.98
CA PRO A 189 -4.75 33.82 -21.65
C PRO A 189 -3.91 34.75 -20.76
N ASP A 190 -2.59 34.63 -20.79
CA ASP A 190 -1.70 35.53 -20.04
C ASP A 190 -1.79 36.98 -20.54
N GLY A 191 -2.09 37.18 -21.82
CA GLY A 191 -2.37 38.50 -22.40
C GLY A 191 -3.68 39.09 -21.87
N LEU A 192 -4.73 38.26 -21.76
CA LEU A 192 -6.00 38.70 -21.16
C LEU A 192 -5.84 39.04 -19.66
N ILE A 193 -5.04 38.26 -18.92
CA ILE A 193 -4.71 38.54 -17.50
C ILE A 193 -3.79 39.77 -17.37
N ALA A 194 -2.90 40.02 -18.34
CA ALA A 194 -2.09 41.23 -18.37
C ALA A 194 -2.93 42.50 -18.60
N ALA A 195 -3.99 42.40 -19.41
CA ALA A 195 -4.97 43.48 -19.63
C ALA A 195 -5.96 43.68 -18.47
N ASN A 196 -6.12 42.69 -17.57
CA ASN A 196 -7.04 42.73 -16.43
C ASN A 196 -6.35 42.23 -15.14
N PRO A 197 -5.45 43.03 -14.53
CA PRO A 197 -4.60 42.58 -13.43
C PRO A 197 -5.34 42.03 -12.21
N GLU A 198 -6.58 42.46 -11.97
CA GLU A 198 -7.45 42.00 -10.89
C GLU A 198 -7.83 40.51 -11.01
N LEU A 199 -7.81 39.94 -12.22
CA LEU A 199 -8.05 38.51 -12.45
C LEU A 199 -6.92 37.62 -11.91
N ARG A 200 -5.80 38.20 -11.47
CA ARG A 200 -4.72 37.48 -10.76
C ARG A 200 -5.08 37.16 -9.30
N THR A 201 -6.02 37.90 -8.71
CA THR A 201 -6.39 37.81 -7.28
C THR A 201 -7.86 37.50 -7.07
N GLU A 202 -8.73 37.84 -8.02
CA GLU A 202 -10.18 37.63 -7.93
C GLU A 202 -10.70 36.64 -8.98
N LYS A 203 -11.76 35.92 -8.62
CA LYS A 203 -12.49 35.07 -9.57
C LYS A 203 -13.28 35.96 -10.54
N LEU A 204 -13.22 35.63 -11.83
CA LEU A 204 -14.01 36.24 -12.89
C LEU A 204 -15.50 36.27 -12.52
N LYS A 205 -16.14 37.45 -12.55
CA LYS A 205 -17.51 37.66 -12.04
C LYS A 205 -18.51 37.70 -13.18
N ARG A 206 -19.61 36.94 -13.08
CA ARG A 206 -20.72 37.04 -14.04
C ARG A 206 -21.24 38.48 -14.10
N GLY A 207 -21.32 39.05 -15.29
CA GLY A 207 -21.83 40.39 -15.56
C GLY A 207 -20.80 41.51 -15.45
N SER A 208 -19.57 41.27 -14.98
CA SER A 208 -18.49 42.27 -15.06
C SER A 208 -17.99 42.43 -16.49
N PHE A 209 -17.50 43.62 -16.81
CA PHE A 209 -16.81 43.89 -18.07
C PHE A 209 -15.31 43.71 -17.86
N ILE A 210 -14.65 42.95 -18.74
CA ILE A 210 -13.19 42.84 -18.79
C ILE A 210 -12.67 43.35 -20.13
N CYS A 211 -11.45 43.88 -20.12
CA CYS A 211 -10.75 44.39 -21.28
C CYS A 211 -10.18 43.26 -22.15
N ILE A 212 -10.47 43.28 -23.44
CA ILE A 212 -9.86 42.39 -24.44
C ILE A 212 -8.71 43.15 -25.13
N PRO A 213 -7.45 42.71 -25.00
CA PRO A 213 -6.33 43.35 -25.69
C PRO A 213 -6.31 43.07 -27.20
N TYR A 214 -5.45 43.79 -27.93
CA TYR A 214 -5.06 43.39 -29.29
C TYR A 214 -4.23 42.09 -29.27
N PRO A 215 -4.42 41.18 -30.25
CA PRO A 215 -3.62 39.96 -30.34
C PRO A 215 -2.17 40.24 -30.74
N SER A 216 -1.22 39.61 -30.06
CA SER A 216 0.21 39.67 -30.38
C SER A 216 0.52 38.82 -31.61
N SER A 217 1.14 39.40 -32.64
CA SER A 217 1.32 38.77 -33.95
C SER A 217 2.40 37.69 -34.01
N THR A 218 2.02 36.41 -33.94
CA THR A 218 2.88 35.27 -34.37
C THR A 218 2.09 34.19 -35.13
N VAL A 219 2.29 34.16 -36.46
CA VAL A 219 2.15 33.05 -37.43
C VAL A 219 0.84 32.23 -37.45
N THR A 220 0.20 32.19 -38.62
CA THR A 220 -1.00 31.39 -38.98
C THR A 220 -0.72 29.90 -39.19
N GLY A 221 -1.66 29.02 -38.79
CA GLY A 221 -1.68 27.60 -39.17
C GLY A 221 -3.00 26.86 -38.86
N SER A 222 -3.70 26.42 -39.93
CA SER A 222 -4.92 25.58 -39.96
C SER A 222 -6.19 26.05 -39.22
N GLU A 223 -7.31 25.41 -39.55
CA GLU A 223 -8.68 25.85 -39.22
C GLU A 223 -9.40 24.89 -38.26
N GLY A 224 -10.31 25.44 -37.44
CA GLY A 224 -11.62 24.82 -37.21
C GLY A 224 -11.73 23.54 -36.36
N ILE A 225 -11.35 23.58 -35.08
CA ILE A 225 -11.98 22.73 -34.05
C ILE A 225 -12.45 23.64 -32.90
N GLY A 226 -13.73 23.57 -32.55
CA GLY A 226 -14.24 24.23 -31.34
C GLY A 226 -13.98 23.34 -30.13
N THR A 227 -13.09 23.77 -29.23
CA THR A 227 -12.72 23.03 -28.02
C THR A 227 -13.22 23.72 -26.75
N GLU A 228 -13.84 22.93 -25.87
CA GLU A 228 -14.10 23.33 -24.49
C GLU A 228 -12.77 23.48 -23.72
N PRO A 229 -12.72 24.21 -22.58
CA PRO A 229 -11.51 24.27 -21.77
C PRO A 229 -11.07 22.87 -21.31
N LEU A 230 -9.81 22.51 -21.61
CA LEU A 230 -9.19 21.21 -21.28
C LEU A 230 -9.63 20.71 -19.90
N SER A 231 -10.37 19.60 -19.93
CA SER A 231 -10.90 18.92 -18.76
C SER A 231 -9.79 18.21 -17.98
N ASN A 232 -10.12 17.59 -16.84
CA ASN A 232 -9.14 16.70 -16.21
C ASN A 232 -8.89 15.50 -17.14
N GLU A 233 -9.96 14.99 -17.76
CA GLU A 233 -10.05 13.83 -18.62
C GLU A 233 -9.14 13.96 -19.86
N ASP A 234 -9.07 15.17 -20.44
CA ASP A 234 -8.14 15.51 -21.53
C ASP A 234 -6.70 15.48 -21.03
N LEU A 235 -6.39 16.18 -19.93
CA LEU A 235 -5.04 16.22 -19.36
C LEU A 235 -4.53 14.84 -18.92
N PHE A 236 -5.40 13.96 -18.42
CA PHE A 236 -5.08 12.57 -18.13
C PHE A 236 -4.92 11.71 -19.39
N SER A 237 -5.47 12.12 -20.54
CA SER A 237 -5.39 11.38 -21.80
C SER A 237 -4.19 11.81 -22.65
N GLU A 238 -3.90 13.10 -22.74
CA GLU A 238 -2.68 13.65 -23.38
C GLU A 238 -1.39 13.13 -22.72
N ASN A 239 -1.45 12.78 -21.43
CA ASN A 239 -0.30 12.29 -20.65
C ASN A 239 -0.20 10.76 -20.56
N LYS A 240 -1.06 10.01 -21.27
CA LYS A 240 -0.87 8.56 -21.43
C LYS A 240 0.34 8.30 -22.31
N ILE A 241 1.26 7.46 -21.83
CA ILE A 241 2.38 6.99 -22.62
C ILE A 241 1.81 6.13 -23.76
N GLU A 242 2.22 6.40 -25.01
CA GLU A 242 1.82 5.56 -26.14
C GLU A 242 2.26 4.11 -25.93
N LYS A 243 1.48 3.15 -26.44
CA LYS A 243 1.69 1.71 -26.20
C LYS A 243 3.03 1.21 -26.78
N GLN A 244 4.12 1.37 -26.02
CA GLN A 244 5.37 0.66 -26.26
C GLN A 244 5.19 -0.80 -25.85
N PHE A 245 4.77 -1.60 -26.83
CA PHE A 245 4.80 -3.06 -26.79
C PHE A 245 6.24 -3.48 -26.47
N SER A 246 6.46 -3.95 -25.24
CA SER A 246 7.82 -4.16 -24.69
C SER A 246 8.35 -5.55 -25.06
N PRO A 247 9.63 -5.85 -24.77
CA PRO A 247 10.66 -6.02 -25.78
C PRO A 247 10.66 -7.42 -26.41
N PRO A 248 11.40 -7.65 -27.52
CA PRO A 248 11.55 -8.98 -28.11
C PRO A 248 12.22 -10.01 -27.18
N VAL A 249 12.88 -9.55 -26.10
CA VAL A 249 13.44 -10.36 -25.00
C VAL A 249 13.28 -9.57 -23.69
N LEU A 250 12.76 -10.21 -22.64
CA LEU A 250 12.67 -9.62 -21.29
C LEU A 250 14.00 -9.75 -20.54
N LYS A 251 14.49 -8.67 -19.92
CA LYS A 251 15.70 -8.65 -19.09
C LYS A 251 15.34 -8.75 -17.60
N VAL A 252 15.76 -9.84 -16.97
CA VAL A 252 15.33 -10.24 -15.62
C VAL A 252 16.53 -10.45 -14.71
N ALA A 253 16.57 -9.78 -13.55
CA ALA A 253 17.60 -10.03 -12.54
C ALA A 253 17.04 -10.75 -11.31
N VAL A 254 17.81 -11.68 -10.74
CA VAL A 254 17.54 -12.34 -9.45
C VAL A 254 18.74 -12.09 -8.52
N ILE A 255 18.49 -11.46 -7.37
CA ILE A 255 19.53 -11.05 -6.41
C ILE A 255 19.24 -11.67 -5.04
N LEU A 256 19.92 -12.78 -4.71
CA LEU A 256 19.66 -13.59 -3.51
C LEU A 256 20.97 -14.10 -2.87
N PRO A 257 20.99 -14.44 -1.57
CA PRO A 257 22.16 -15.02 -0.92
C PRO A 257 22.28 -16.53 -1.23
N PHE A 258 22.77 -16.85 -2.42
CA PHE A 258 22.99 -18.22 -2.89
C PHE A 258 24.17 -18.92 -2.22
N LEU A 259 25.19 -18.17 -1.78
CA LEU A 259 26.43 -18.71 -1.22
C LEU A 259 26.43 -18.79 0.32
N GLU A 260 25.43 -18.24 0.99
CA GLU A 260 25.35 -18.16 2.46
C GLU A 260 24.66 -19.39 3.07
N THR A 261 25.35 -20.09 3.98
CA THR A 261 24.95 -21.41 4.50
C THR A 261 23.53 -21.48 5.08
N GLU A 262 23.08 -20.46 5.81
CA GLU A 262 21.80 -20.46 6.54
C GLU A 262 20.56 -20.23 5.66
N SER A 263 20.76 -19.59 4.50
CA SER A 263 19.71 -19.14 3.58
C SER A 263 19.71 -19.94 2.26
N ARG A 264 20.89 -20.34 1.78
CA ARG A 264 21.14 -21.05 0.51
C ARG A 264 20.10 -22.10 0.15
N ALA A 265 19.75 -23.02 1.06
CA ALA A 265 18.81 -24.09 0.75
C ALA A 265 17.43 -23.57 0.30
N ARG A 266 16.93 -22.50 0.92
CA ARG A 266 15.66 -21.85 0.58
C ARG A 266 15.78 -20.96 -0.66
N MET A 267 16.93 -20.31 -0.85
CA MET A 267 17.17 -19.42 -2.00
C MET A 267 17.42 -20.16 -3.30
N VAL A 268 18.15 -21.28 -3.25
CA VAL A 268 18.35 -22.18 -4.38
C VAL A 268 17.02 -22.81 -4.80
N GLU A 269 16.22 -23.29 -3.85
CA GLU A 269 14.88 -23.84 -4.15
C GLU A 269 13.93 -22.79 -4.76
N TYR A 270 13.92 -21.55 -4.26
CA TYR A 270 13.19 -20.45 -4.90
C TYR A 270 13.62 -20.25 -6.36
N TYR A 271 14.93 -20.23 -6.61
CA TYR A 271 15.47 -20.03 -7.96
C TYR A 271 15.20 -21.22 -8.90
N GLU A 272 15.22 -22.45 -8.40
CA GLU A 272 14.84 -23.65 -9.17
C GLU A 272 13.35 -23.61 -9.57
N GLY A 273 12.46 -23.19 -8.66
CA GLY A 273 11.07 -22.94 -8.98
C GLY A 273 10.86 -21.81 -10.01
N PHE A 274 11.63 -20.74 -9.88
CA PHE A 274 11.64 -19.61 -10.82
C PHE A 274 12.09 -20.04 -12.23
N LEU A 275 13.09 -20.93 -12.34
CA LEU A 275 13.51 -21.54 -13.61
C LEU A 275 12.41 -22.41 -14.24
N MET A 276 11.61 -23.13 -13.44
CA MET A 276 10.46 -23.89 -13.96
C MET A 276 9.34 -22.99 -14.51
N ALA A 277 9.16 -21.78 -13.95
CA ALA A 277 8.26 -20.79 -14.52
C ALA A 277 8.81 -20.19 -15.83
N ILE A 278 10.12 -19.90 -15.91
CA ILE A 278 10.77 -19.46 -17.15
C ILE A 278 10.63 -20.52 -18.26
N ASP A 279 10.85 -21.81 -17.96
CA ASP A 279 10.65 -22.88 -18.93
C ASP A 279 9.19 -22.97 -19.40
N SER A 280 8.23 -22.80 -18.48
CA SER A 280 6.80 -22.77 -18.81
C SER A 280 6.45 -21.64 -19.78
N LEU A 281 7.03 -20.46 -19.61
CA LEU A 281 6.84 -19.28 -20.49
C LEU A 281 7.64 -19.38 -21.80
N LYS A 282 8.82 -20.00 -21.78
CA LYS A 282 9.61 -20.28 -22.98
C LYS A 282 8.85 -21.18 -23.96
N ARG A 283 8.09 -22.16 -23.43
CA ARG A 283 7.19 -23.01 -24.23
C ARG A 283 6.02 -22.24 -24.86
N THR A 284 5.66 -21.06 -24.36
CA THR A 284 4.67 -20.15 -24.97
C THR A 284 5.32 -19.04 -25.83
N GLY A 285 6.61 -19.16 -26.15
CA GLY A 285 7.33 -18.24 -27.04
C GLY A 285 7.95 -17.01 -26.37
N VAL A 286 7.90 -16.90 -25.03
CA VAL A 286 8.50 -15.77 -24.31
C VAL A 286 10.02 -15.95 -24.23
N SER A 287 10.77 -14.95 -24.71
CA SER A 287 12.24 -14.90 -24.59
C SER A 287 12.66 -14.11 -23.35
N ILE A 288 13.57 -14.65 -22.54
CA ILE A 288 14.01 -14.08 -21.26
C ILE A 288 15.54 -14.18 -21.15
N ASP A 289 16.21 -13.05 -20.98
CA ASP A 289 17.61 -12.94 -20.58
C ASP A 289 17.68 -12.86 -19.05
N LEU A 290 18.14 -13.94 -18.42
CA LEU A 290 18.17 -14.10 -16.96
C LEU A 290 19.57 -13.83 -16.40
N TYR A 291 19.67 -12.81 -15.55
CA TYR A 291 20.87 -12.42 -14.81
C TYR A 291 20.72 -12.82 -13.34
N VAL A 292 21.74 -13.48 -12.77
CA VAL A 292 21.67 -14.04 -11.41
C VAL A 292 22.90 -13.61 -10.62
N TYR A 293 22.68 -13.02 -9.46
CA TYR A 293 23.74 -12.47 -8.62
C TYR A 293 23.61 -12.93 -7.17
N ASP A 294 24.72 -13.37 -6.57
CA ASP A 294 24.81 -13.59 -5.14
C ASP A 294 24.84 -12.24 -4.41
N SER A 295 23.89 -12.00 -3.49
CA SER A 295 23.85 -10.76 -2.69
C SER A 295 24.91 -10.70 -1.58
N GLY A 296 25.57 -11.82 -1.29
CA GLY A 296 26.18 -12.09 -0.01
C GLY A 296 25.17 -12.08 1.16
N GLY A 297 25.65 -12.42 2.35
CA GLY A 297 24.83 -12.48 3.56
C GLY A 297 24.39 -11.13 4.13
N GLN A 298 23.73 -11.15 5.30
CA GLN A 298 23.10 -9.98 5.95
C GLN A 298 24.05 -8.84 6.41
N LYS A 299 25.31 -8.81 5.94
CA LYS A 299 26.25 -7.67 6.10
C LYS A 299 27.03 -7.33 4.82
N ALA A 300 26.80 -8.05 3.72
CA ALA A 300 27.42 -7.77 2.43
C ALA A 300 26.82 -6.51 1.78
N SER A 301 27.58 -5.87 0.88
CA SER A 301 27.10 -4.76 0.06
C SER A 301 26.74 -5.25 -1.33
N ILE A 302 25.52 -4.93 -1.80
CA ILE A 302 25.07 -5.21 -3.18
C ILE A 302 25.55 -4.14 -4.19
N SER A 303 26.22 -3.06 -3.76
CA SER A 303 26.70 -2.01 -4.65
C SER A 303 27.64 -2.48 -5.79
N PRO A 304 28.44 -3.56 -5.65
CA PRO A 304 29.18 -4.15 -6.78
C PRO A 304 28.28 -4.76 -7.86
N ILE A 305 27.06 -5.17 -7.52
CA ILE A 305 26.05 -5.63 -8.49
C ILE A 305 25.43 -4.41 -9.16
N LEU A 306 24.94 -3.44 -8.38
CA LEU A 306 24.22 -2.25 -8.89
C LEU A 306 25.06 -1.32 -9.78
N ARG A 307 26.39 -1.40 -9.73
CA ARG A 307 27.30 -0.64 -10.62
C ARG A 307 27.53 -1.29 -11.99
N ARG A 308 26.98 -2.48 -12.24
CA ARG A 308 27.06 -3.17 -13.52
C ARG A 308 26.24 -2.44 -14.59
N ASN A 309 26.71 -2.43 -15.83
CA ASN A 309 26.03 -1.71 -16.91
C ASN A 309 24.68 -2.35 -17.25
N GLU A 310 24.65 -3.69 -17.31
CA GLU A 310 23.45 -4.47 -17.62
C GLU A 310 22.31 -4.23 -16.62
N MET A 311 22.62 -3.92 -15.35
CA MET A 311 21.60 -3.71 -14.30
C MET A 311 20.68 -2.52 -14.55
N LYS A 312 21.06 -1.54 -15.40
CA LYS A 312 20.21 -0.40 -15.77
C LYS A 312 19.20 -0.74 -16.87
N GLU A 313 19.35 -1.89 -17.51
CA GLU A 313 18.53 -2.34 -18.65
C GLU A 313 17.56 -3.45 -18.26
N MET A 314 17.43 -3.78 -16.97
CA MET A 314 16.48 -4.80 -16.50
C MET A 314 15.05 -4.27 -16.57
N ASP A 315 14.11 -5.06 -17.08
CA ASP A 315 12.68 -4.76 -16.96
C ASP A 315 12.20 -4.97 -15.51
N ILE A 316 12.81 -5.94 -14.81
CA ILE A 316 12.39 -6.41 -13.49
C ILE A 316 13.53 -7.05 -12.69
N ILE A 317 13.51 -6.87 -11.37
CA ILE A 317 14.43 -7.46 -10.40
C ILE A 317 13.62 -8.21 -9.33
N PHE A 318 14.05 -9.43 -8.98
CA PHE A 318 13.49 -10.22 -7.87
C PHE A 318 14.49 -10.36 -6.73
N GLY A 319 14.03 -10.12 -5.50
CA GLY A 319 14.86 -10.10 -4.29
C GLY A 319 14.85 -8.72 -3.64
N PRO A 320 15.57 -8.51 -2.52
CA PRO A 320 16.52 -9.42 -1.88
C PRO A 320 15.89 -10.20 -0.72
N LEU A 321 16.65 -11.11 -0.09
CA LEU A 321 16.23 -11.74 1.17
C LEU A 321 16.29 -10.78 2.36
N TYR A 322 17.31 -9.89 2.40
CA TYR A 322 17.65 -9.13 3.60
C TYR A 322 17.22 -7.67 3.57
N GLN A 323 16.59 -7.22 4.66
CA GLN A 323 16.05 -5.88 4.83
C GLN A 323 17.08 -4.77 4.53
N GLN A 324 18.34 -4.94 4.97
CA GLN A 324 19.43 -3.98 4.69
C GLN A 324 19.81 -3.84 3.20
N HIS A 325 19.44 -4.81 2.36
CA HIS A 325 19.63 -4.76 0.91
C HIS A 325 18.46 -4.10 0.18
N ILE A 326 17.28 -3.99 0.82
CA ILE A 326 16.07 -3.44 0.18
C ILE A 326 16.28 -1.99 -0.20
N LYS A 327 16.64 -1.10 0.74
CA LYS A 327 16.78 0.33 0.42
C LYS A 327 17.74 0.61 -0.75
N PRO A 328 19.00 0.12 -0.77
CA PRO A 328 19.89 0.37 -1.90
C PRO A 328 19.37 -0.18 -3.24
N LEU A 329 18.58 -1.27 -3.22
CA LEU A 329 17.96 -1.83 -4.41
C LEU A 329 16.70 -1.05 -4.83
N ALA A 330 15.92 -0.56 -3.89
CA ALA A 330 14.75 0.30 -4.09
C ALA A 330 15.15 1.66 -4.67
N ASP A 331 16.15 2.32 -4.08
CA ASP A 331 16.68 3.60 -4.57
C ASP A 331 17.20 3.46 -6.01
N PHE A 332 17.89 2.34 -6.32
CA PHE A 332 18.34 2.01 -7.67
C PHE A 332 17.17 1.74 -8.63
N ALA A 333 16.20 0.94 -8.21
CA ALA A 333 15.00 0.60 -9.00
C ALA A 333 14.19 1.86 -9.34
N GLN A 334 13.97 2.76 -8.37
CA GLN A 334 13.27 4.03 -8.57
C GLN A 334 14.02 4.96 -9.54
N THR A 335 15.34 5.03 -9.41
CA THR A 335 16.21 5.87 -10.26
C THR A 335 16.18 5.43 -11.73
N ASN A 336 16.18 4.11 -11.98
CA ASN A 336 16.22 3.55 -13.34
C ASN A 336 14.84 3.14 -13.88
N LYS A 337 13.75 3.36 -13.12
CA LYS A 337 12.36 2.96 -13.42
C LYS A 337 12.14 1.44 -13.60
N ILE A 338 12.90 0.65 -12.87
CA ILE A 338 12.92 -0.82 -12.95
C ILE A 338 11.95 -1.40 -11.91
N ARG A 339 11.17 -2.41 -12.26
CA ARG A 339 10.22 -3.06 -11.34
C ARG A 339 10.98 -3.92 -10.32
N LEU A 340 10.63 -3.83 -9.04
CA LEU A 340 11.30 -4.53 -7.94
C LEU A 340 10.32 -5.41 -7.16
N VAL A 341 10.43 -6.72 -7.31
CA VAL A 341 9.62 -7.70 -6.58
C VAL A 341 10.32 -8.09 -5.28
N LEU A 342 9.64 -7.90 -4.15
CA LEU A 342 10.09 -8.27 -2.80
C LEU A 342 9.33 -9.53 -2.32
N PRO A 343 9.84 -10.76 -2.55
CA PRO A 343 9.10 -12.00 -2.30
C PRO A 343 9.12 -12.54 -0.87
N PHE A 344 9.87 -11.94 0.07
CA PHE A 344 10.07 -12.54 1.40
C PHE A 344 9.67 -11.66 2.59
N THR A 345 9.72 -10.33 2.50
CA THR A 345 9.42 -9.44 3.63
C THR A 345 8.01 -8.87 3.58
N SER A 346 7.38 -8.79 4.76
CA SER A 346 6.20 -7.95 5.03
C SER A 346 6.52 -6.68 5.81
N LYS A 347 7.80 -6.49 6.21
CA LYS A 347 8.27 -5.44 7.12
C LYS A 347 9.19 -4.46 6.39
N ASP A 348 8.70 -3.91 5.29
CA ASP A 348 9.35 -2.84 4.54
C ASP A 348 8.43 -1.61 4.44
N ASN A 349 9.04 -0.43 4.31
CA ASN A 349 8.36 0.85 4.15
C ASN A 349 8.66 1.53 2.81
N GLU A 350 9.66 1.09 2.04
CA GLU A 350 9.97 1.69 0.72
C GLU A 350 8.81 1.49 -0.26
N VAL A 351 8.01 0.42 -0.09
CA VAL A 351 6.75 0.23 -0.85
C VAL A 351 5.80 1.43 -0.72
N PHE A 352 5.82 2.20 0.37
CA PHE A 352 4.97 3.39 0.53
C PHE A 352 5.48 4.64 -0.19
N THR A 353 6.72 4.63 -0.71
CA THR A 353 7.40 5.80 -1.31
C THR A 353 7.98 5.56 -2.70
N ASN A 354 8.08 4.30 -3.14
CA ASN A 354 8.65 3.90 -4.42
C ASN A 354 7.60 3.19 -5.31
N PRO A 355 7.20 3.78 -6.47
CA PRO A 355 6.08 3.29 -7.27
C PRO A 355 6.35 2.00 -8.05
N TYR A 356 7.60 1.54 -8.10
CA TYR A 356 8.03 0.36 -8.85
C TYR A 356 8.16 -0.91 -7.97
N ILE A 357 7.93 -0.80 -6.66
CA ILE A 357 7.99 -1.94 -5.74
C ILE A 357 6.71 -2.77 -5.81
N TYR A 358 6.87 -4.09 -5.83
CA TYR A 358 5.81 -5.09 -5.69
C TYR A 358 6.14 -5.99 -4.50
N GLN A 359 5.45 -5.79 -3.38
CA GLN A 359 5.67 -6.58 -2.17
C GLN A 359 4.68 -7.75 -2.13
N ILE A 360 5.22 -8.98 -2.10
CA ILE A 360 4.42 -10.21 -2.12
C ILE A 360 3.75 -10.47 -0.77
N ASN A 361 4.44 -10.17 0.33
CA ASN A 361 3.97 -10.49 1.68
C ASN A 361 3.33 -9.23 2.31
N VAL A 362 2.05 -9.30 2.65
CA VAL A 362 1.25 -8.15 3.13
C VAL A 362 1.77 -7.64 4.48
N PRO A 363 1.96 -6.31 4.65
CA PRO A 363 2.16 -5.72 5.97
C PRO A 363 0.99 -6.06 6.91
N GLN A 364 1.26 -6.35 8.19
CA GLN A 364 0.22 -6.80 9.14
C GLN A 364 -0.95 -5.80 9.26
N SER A 365 -0.68 -4.50 9.11
CA SER A 365 -1.67 -3.40 9.04
C SER A 365 -2.72 -3.57 7.95
N HIS A 366 -2.33 -4.13 6.80
CA HIS A 366 -3.23 -4.38 5.67
C HIS A 366 -3.73 -5.82 5.61
N LEU A 367 -3.12 -6.75 6.34
CA LEU A 367 -3.52 -8.16 6.37
C LEU A 367 -4.66 -8.41 7.38
N TYR A 368 -4.52 -7.89 8.60
CA TYR A 368 -5.45 -8.17 9.69
C TYR A 368 -6.88 -7.63 9.45
N PRO A 369 -7.10 -6.40 8.94
CA PRO A 369 -8.46 -5.90 8.68
C PRO A 369 -9.23 -6.74 7.66
N GLU A 370 -8.55 -7.25 6.63
CA GLU A 370 -9.15 -8.12 5.61
C GLU A 370 -9.57 -9.47 6.24
N ILE A 371 -8.73 -10.05 7.11
CA ILE A 371 -9.08 -11.26 7.87
C ILE A 371 -10.28 -11.03 8.79
N TYR A 372 -10.35 -9.88 9.48
CA TYR A 372 -11.47 -9.58 10.38
C TYR A 372 -12.79 -9.46 9.60
N GLU A 373 -12.80 -8.80 8.44
CA GLU A 373 -14.00 -8.73 7.60
C GLU A 373 -14.39 -10.10 7.04
N TYR A 374 -13.43 -10.94 6.64
CA TYR A 374 -13.69 -12.28 6.12
C TYR A 374 -14.20 -13.21 7.24
N PHE A 375 -13.67 -13.10 8.45
CA PHE A 375 -14.15 -13.81 9.64
C PHE A 375 -15.61 -13.45 9.95
N ILE A 376 -15.94 -12.16 9.94
CA ILE A 376 -17.29 -11.65 10.19
C ILE A 376 -18.27 -12.02 9.06
N ARG A 377 -17.82 -12.05 7.80
CA ARG A 377 -18.63 -12.53 6.65
C ARG A 377 -18.90 -14.04 6.72
N GLN A 378 -17.94 -14.83 7.20
CA GLN A 378 -18.01 -16.29 7.29
C GLN A 378 -18.84 -16.77 8.49
N PHE A 379 -18.48 -16.36 9.72
CA PHE A 379 -18.99 -16.94 10.96
C PHE A 379 -20.20 -16.17 11.52
N ARG A 380 -21.14 -15.79 10.65
CA ARG A 380 -22.28 -14.91 11.00
C ARG A 380 -23.04 -15.44 12.22
N ASP A 381 -23.26 -14.55 13.19
CA ASP A 381 -24.00 -14.80 14.45
C ASP A 381 -23.44 -15.91 15.38
N ALA A 382 -22.21 -16.38 15.15
CA ALA A 382 -21.59 -17.44 15.94
C ALA A 382 -21.22 -17.03 17.40
N ASN A 383 -21.10 -18.03 18.28
CA ASN A 383 -20.59 -17.88 19.65
C ASN A 383 -19.06 -18.03 19.62
N ILE A 384 -18.32 -16.97 19.94
CA ILE A 384 -16.85 -16.92 19.82
C ILE A 384 -16.20 -17.17 21.17
N LEU A 385 -15.34 -18.19 21.25
CA LEU A 385 -14.63 -18.60 22.45
C LEU A 385 -13.11 -18.42 22.26
N ILE A 386 -12.53 -17.42 22.90
CA ILE A 386 -11.08 -17.19 22.88
C ILE A 386 -10.45 -18.04 23.99
N ILE A 387 -9.55 -18.94 23.61
CA ILE A 387 -8.91 -19.88 24.53
C ILE A 387 -7.48 -19.41 24.81
N GLU A 388 -7.25 -18.83 25.98
CA GLU A 388 -5.90 -18.41 26.34
C GLU A 388 -5.02 -19.63 26.61
N SER A 389 -3.86 -19.65 25.96
CA SER A 389 -2.84 -20.66 26.20
C SER A 389 -2.30 -20.47 27.62
N GLY A 390 -2.84 -21.24 28.57
CA GLY A 390 -2.66 -21.07 30.02
C GLY A 390 -1.25 -21.38 30.55
N GLU A 391 -0.23 -20.78 29.96
CA GLU A 391 1.16 -20.73 30.40
C GLU A 391 1.41 -19.37 31.07
N GLN A 392 1.69 -19.41 32.38
CA GLN A 392 1.96 -18.20 33.16
C GLN A 392 3.21 -17.49 32.62
N ASN A 393 3.05 -16.24 32.17
CA ASN A 393 4.07 -15.40 31.52
C ASN A 393 4.46 -15.75 30.08
N ALA A 394 3.71 -16.61 29.39
CA ALA A 394 3.81 -16.66 27.93
C ALA A 394 3.35 -15.32 27.34
N VAL A 395 4.14 -14.76 26.41
CA VAL A 395 3.67 -13.63 25.58
C VAL A 395 2.53 -14.15 24.71
N ASN A 396 1.42 -13.43 24.65
CA ASN A 396 0.33 -13.76 23.72
C ASN A 396 0.82 -13.53 22.28
N GLU A 397 1.32 -14.58 21.64
CA GLU A 397 1.99 -14.58 20.32
C GLU A 397 1.12 -13.94 19.23
N LYS A 398 -0.21 -14.02 19.38
CA LYS A 398 -1.20 -13.45 18.47
C LYS A 398 -2.03 -12.35 19.15
N GLY A 399 -1.54 -11.73 20.22
CA GLY A 399 -2.30 -10.79 21.04
C GLY A 399 -2.73 -9.52 20.31
N GLU A 400 -1.94 -9.06 19.35
CA GLU A 400 -2.30 -7.95 18.43
C GLU A 400 -3.49 -8.33 17.53
N PHE A 401 -3.49 -9.56 17.02
CA PHE A 401 -4.56 -10.10 16.17
C PHE A 401 -5.86 -10.34 16.97
N ILE A 402 -5.76 -11.01 18.12
CA ILE A 402 -6.89 -11.28 19.01
C ILE A 402 -7.56 -9.97 19.43
N LYS A 403 -6.78 -8.99 19.89
CA LYS A 403 -7.31 -7.69 20.31
C LYS A 403 -8.05 -6.95 19.18
N GLY A 404 -7.51 -6.97 17.96
CA GLY A 404 -8.17 -6.32 16.81
C GLY A 404 -9.45 -7.04 16.40
N LEU A 405 -9.44 -8.38 16.41
CA LEU A 405 -10.63 -9.20 16.15
C LEU A 405 -11.72 -8.98 17.22
N GLU A 406 -11.37 -8.95 18.51
CA GLU A 406 -12.29 -8.62 19.60
C GLU A 406 -12.96 -7.26 19.40
N GLN A 407 -12.21 -6.24 18.96
CA GLN A 407 -12.73 -4.91 18.69
C GLN A 407 -13.75 -4.89 17.55
N GLU A 408 -13.46 -5.54 16.42
CA GLU A 408 -14.41 -5.61 15.31
C GLU A 408 -15.64 -6.48 15.63
N LEU A 409 -15.49 -7.55 16.42
CA LEU A 409 -16.61 -8.38 16.87
C LEU A 409 -17.54 -7.63 17.84
N GLN A 410 -16.99 -6.81 18.74
CA GLN A 410 -17.76 -5.91 19.62
C GLN A 410 -18.59 -4.90 18.82
N ASN A 411 -17.99 -4.31 17.76
CA ASN A 411 -18.67 -3.39 16.83
C ASN A 411 -19.82 -4.05 16.02
N LYS A 412 -19.95 -5.39 16.07
CA LYS A 412 -20.92 -6.18 15.31
C LYS A 412 -21.84 -7.04 16.21
N SER A 413 -21.87 -6.77 17.52
CA SER A 413 -22.76 -7.45 18.48
C SER A 413 -22.57 -8.96 18.63
N PHE A 414 -21.39 -9.49 18.33
CA PHE A 414 -21.07 -10.90 18.55
C PHE A 414 -20.99 -11.25 20.04
N THR A 415 -21.33 -12.50 20.38
CA THR A 415 -21.04 -13.05 21.72
C THR A 415 -19.60 -13.54 21.75
N VAL A 416 -18.71 -12.79 22.39
CA VAL A 416 -17.31 -13.17 22.62
C VAL A 416 -17.09 -13.49 24.10
N LYS A 417 -16.43 -14.62 24.39
CA LYS A 417 -16.09 -15.06 25.74
C LYS A 417 -14.64 -15.53 25.77
N THR A 418 -13.85 -15.05 26.74
CA THR A 418 -12.42 -15.38 26.87
C THR A 418 -12.19 -16.29 28.07
N LEU A 419 -11.47 -17.40 27.87
CA LEU A 419 -11.27 -18.46 28.86
C LEU A 419 -9.79 -18.57 29.25
N ASN A 420 -9.37 -17.80 30.25
CA ASN A 420 -8.06 -17.94 30.90
C ASN A 420 -8.07 -19.17 31.83
N THR A 421 -7.54 -20.31 31.34
CA THR A 421 -7.31 -21.48 32.18
C THR A 421 -6.36 -22.51 31.55
N SER A 422 -5.71 -23.33 32.38
CA SER A 422 -4.88 -24.45 31.92
C SER A 422 -5.67 -25.71 31.53
N SER A 423 -6.91 -25.83 31.98
CA SER A 423 -7.85 -26.92 31.63
C SER A 423 -9.26 -26.37 31.38
N ILE A 424 -9.75 -26.51 30.15
CA ILE A 424 -11.07 -26.03 29.70
C ILE A 424 -12.21 -27.02 30.02
N VAL A 425 -11.87 -28.27 30.32
CA VAL A 425 -12.81 -29.37 30.60
C VAL A 425 -13.62 -29.06 31.87
N GLY A 426 -14.94 -29.31 31.82
CA GLY A 426 -15.88 -28.96 32.90
C GLY A 426 -16.17 -27.46 33.04
N LYS A 427 -15.74 -26.63 32.07
CA LYS A 427 -15.99 -25.18 32.03
C LYS A 427 -16.57 -24.78 30.68
N ILE A 428 -15.91 -25.15 29.59
CA ILE A 428 -16.28 -24.73 28.23
C ILE A 428 -17.67 -25.23 27.84
N GLU A 429 -18.09 -26.38 28.37
CA GLU A 429 -19.43 -26.96 28.24
C GLU A 429 -20.54 -25.96 28.63
N THR A 430 -20.29 -25.08 29.61
CA THR A 430 -21.23 -24.04 30.05
C THR A 430 -21.19 -22.76 29.20
N LEU A 431 -20.18 -22.62 28.33
CA LEU A 431 -19.94 -21.46 27.48
C LEU A 431 -20.34 -21.70 26.02
N LEU A 432 -20.43 -22.96 25.60
CA LEU A 432 -20.94 -23.38 24.30
C LEU A 432 -22.44 -23.04 24.14
N SER A 433 -22.85 -22.77 22.91
CA SER A 433 -24.26 -22.68 22.50
C SER A 433 -24.67 -23.96 21.78
N SER A 434 -25.89 -24.41 22.04
CA SER A 434 -26.57 -25.47 21.29
C SER A 434 -27.32 -24.96 20.05
N GLU A 435 -27.55 -23.64 19.97
CA GLU A 435 -28.30 -22.99 18.87
C GLU A 435 -27.37 -22.40 17.80
N LYS A 436 -26.09 -22.20 18.13
CA LYS A 436 -25.10 -21.49 17.31
C LYS A 436 -23.83 -22.31 17.14
N ASN A 437 -23.15 -22.07 16.03
CA ASN A 437 -21.77 -22.52 15.84
C ASN A 437 -20.86 -21.91 16.91
N ASN A 438 -19.92 -22.70 17.42
CA ASN A 438 -18.97 -22.28 18.45
C ASN A 438 -17.57 -22.22 17.84
N ILE A 439 -17.05 -21.00 17.62
CA ILE A 439 -15.73 -20.80 17.01
C ILE A 439 -14.71 -20.65 18.13
N LEU A 440 -13.76 -21.59 18.20
CA LEU A 440 -12.71 -21.60 19.21
C LEU A 440 -11.42 -21.04 18.61
N ILE A 441 -10.90 -19.97 19.21
CA ILE A 441 -9.71 -19.25 18.75
C ILE A 441 -8.64 -19.30 19.85
N PRO A 442 -7.56 -20.08 19.71
CA PRO A 442 -6.47 -20.09 20.68
C PRO A 442 -5.60 -18.83 20.56
N THR A 443 -4.92 -18.45 21.64
CA THR A 443 -3.99 -17.30 21.65
C THR A 443 -2.55 -17.61 21.22
N SER A 444 -2.26 -18.85 20.83
CA SER A 444 -0.96 -19.32 20.35
C SER A 444 -1.13 -20.01 19.01
N ASP A 445 -0.14 -19.89 18.13
CA ASP A 445 -0.06 -20.68 16.90
C ASP A 445 0.60 -22.04 17.11
N SER A 446 1.29 -22.26 18.23
CA SER A 446 2.22 -23.36 18.41
C SER A 446 1.56 -24.75 18.42
N ASN A 447 2.28 -25.73 17.87
CA ASN A 447 1.85 -27.15 17.89
C ASN A 447 1.60 -27.65 19.32
N THR A 448 2.37 -27.18 20.31
CA THR A 448 2.23 -27.56 21.72
C THR A 448 0.89 -27.08 22.31
N ALA A 449 0.51 -25.83 22.04
CA ALA A 449 -0.79 -25.29 22.45
C ALA A 449 -1.95 -26.00 21.73
N LEU A 450 -1.81 -26.26 20.43
CA LEU A 450 -2.77 -26.98 19.60
C LEU A 450 -3.01 -28.43 20.07
N LEU A 451 -1.94 -29.19 20.34
CA LEU A 451 -2.03 -30.56 20.90
C LEU A 451 -2.78 -30.58 22.24
N LYS A 452 -2.48 -29.63 23.12
CA LYS A 452 -3.14 -29.48 24.42
C LYS A 452 -4.62 -29.11 24.27
N LEU A 453 -4.95 -28.21 23.35
CA LEU A 453 -6.33 -27.83 23.04
C LEU A 453 -7.14 -29.02 22.50
N ILE A 454 -6.64 -29.70 21.47
CA ILE A 454 -7.29 -30.87 20.86
C ILE A 454 -7.54 -31.97 21.90
N SER A 455 -6.54 -32.31 22.72
CA SER A 455 -6.68 -33.32 23.77
C SER A 455 -7.82 -33.01 24.75
N GLN A 456 -8.00 -31.74 25.11
CA GLN A 456 -9.10 -31.30 25.97
C GLN A 456 -10.43 -31.26 25.22
N LEU A 457 -10.47 -30.83 23.95
CA LEU A 457 -11.69 -30.82 23.13
C LEU A 457 -12.20 -32.22 22.77
N THR A 458 -11.33 -33.22 22.61
CA THR A 458 -11.74 -34.62 22.46
C THR A 458 -12.41 -35.13 23.75
N THR A 459 -11.95 -34.66 24.92
CA THR A 459 -12.59 -34.98 26.21
C THR A 459 -13.97 -34.31 26.34
N VAL A 460 -14.05 -33.02 25.99
CA VAL A 460 -15.29 -32.21 26.02
C VAL A 460 -16.34 -32.73 25.03
N THR A 461 -15.95 -33.08 23.81
CA THR A 461 -16.89 -33.64 22.84
C THR A 461 -17.36 -35.05 23.22
N ALA A 462 -16.55 -35.82 23.95
CA ALA A 462 -16.97 -37.09 24.53
C ALA A 462 -17.99 -36.92 25.68
N SER A 463 -17.83 -35.93 26.57
CA SER A 463 -18.83 -35.63 27.62
C SER A 463 -20.15 -35.12 27.01
N LEU A 464 -20.10 -34.13 26.12
CA LEU A 464 -21.29 -33.60 25.45
C LEU A 464 -22.10 -34.69 24.72
N ARG A 465 -21.43 -35.59 23.98
CA ARG A 465 -22.07 -36.75 23.32
C ARG A 465 -22.73 -37.69 24.32
N LYS A 466 -22.09 -37.97 25.47
CA LYS A 466 -22.62 -38.84 26.53
C LYS A 466 -23.87 -38.24 27.20
N ASP A 467 -23.88 -36.93 27.39
CA ASP A 467 -24.95 -36.20 28.06
C ASP A 467 -26.05 -35.71 27.07
N ASN A 468 -26.03 -36.23 25.82
CA ASN A 468 -26.93 -35.89 24.70
C ASN A 468 -26.97 -34.39 24.32
N MET A 469 -25.94 -33.62 24.68
CA MET A 469 -25.83 -32.21 24.34
C MET A 469 -25.26 -32.04 22.92
N GLN A 470 -26.02 -31.39 22.04
CA GLN A 470 -25.53 -30.97 20.73
C GLN A 470 -24.92 -29.58 20.82
N ALA A 471 -23.65 -29.46 20.43
CA ALA A 471 -22.96 -28.19 20.22
C ALA A 471 -21.99 -28.37 19.04
N ASN A 472 -22.11 -27.55 17.99
CA ASN A 472 -21.14 -27.58 16.89
C ASN A 472 -19.90 -26.79 17.29
N VAL A 473 -18.77 -27.48 17.40
CA VAL A 473 -17.45 -26.89 17.71
C VAL A 473 -16.64 -26.81 16.41
N GLN A 474 -16.13 -25.61 16.13
CA GLN A 474 -15.27 -25.29 14.99
C GLN A 474 -13.99 -24.63 15.52
N LEU A 475 -12.82 -24.94 14.94
CA LEU A 475 -11.56 -24.27 15.26
C LEU A 475 -11.24 -23.17 14.25
N PHE A 476 -10.72 -22.02 14.71
CA PHE A 476 -10.10 -21.01 13.85
C PHE A 476 -8.70 -20.68 14.36
N GLY A 477 -7.68 -20.92 13.53
CA GLY A 477 -6.27 -20.75 13.86
C GLY A 477 -5.48 -19.95 12.83
N TYR A 478 -4.18 -20.22 12.78
CA TYR A 478 -3.17 -19.34 12.17
C TYR A 478 -2.38 -20.04 11.05
N PRO A 479 -1.71 -19.30 10.15
CA PRO A 479 -1.02 -19.89 8.99
C PRO A 479 -0.02 -21.00 9.34
N GLU A 480 0.61 -20.93 10.51
CA GLU A 480 1.59 -21.89 11.00
C GLU A 480 1.02 -23.32 11.09
N TRP A 481 -0.29 -23.46 11.33
CA TRP A 481 -1.00 -24.74 11.46
C TRP A 481 -0.95 -25.61 10.19
N GLN A 482 -0.70 -25.01 9.02
CA GLN A 482 -0.50 -25.78 7.79
C GLN A 482 0.74 -26.68 7.85
N THR A 483 1.73 -26.34 8.68
CA THR A 483 2.94 -27.15 8.87
C THR A 483 2.69 -28.38 9.75
N TYR A 484 1.62 -28.39 10.54
CA TYR A 484 1.26 -29.48 11.46
C TYR A 484 0.21 -30.44 10.88
N VAL A 485 -0.34 -30.17 9.69
CA VAL A 485 -1.41 -30.96 9.05
C VAL A 485 -1.11 -32.46 9.05
N LYS A 486 0.13 -32.86 8.79
CA LYS A 486 0.55 -34.28 8.76
C LYS A 486 0.17 -35.03 10.05
N ASP A 487 0.29 -34.38 11.20
CA ASP A 487 0.13 -35.01 12.51
C ASP A 487 -1.28 -34.76 13.10
N HIS A 488 -2.08 -33.87 12.48
CA HIS A 488 -3.38 -33.42 12.99
C HIS A 488 -4.57 -33.52 12.02
N ILE A 489 -4.38 -33.95 10.77
CA ILE A 489 -5.40 -33.88 9.70
C ILE A 489 -6.77 -34.45 10.11
N ASN A 490 -6.82 -35.55 10.85
CA ASN A 490 -8.08 -36.12 11.36
C ASN A 490 -8.77 -35.17 12.35
N ASN A 491 -8.02 -34.61 13.30
CA ASN A 491 -8.54 -33.61 14.25
C ASN A 491 -9.03 -32.36 13.52
N TYR A 492 -8.34 -31.95 12.44
CA TYR A 492 -8.74 -30.78 11.66
C TYR A 492 -10.11 -30.97 10.99
N PHE A 493 -10.39 -32.17 10.46
CA PHE A 493 -11.71 -32.52 9.93
C PHE A 493 -12.75 -32.68 11.05
N ASP A 494 -12.45 -33.40 12.14
CA ASP A 494 -13.37 -33.61 13.28
C ASP A 494 -13.88 -32.28 13.90
N PHE A 495 -12.98 -31.29 14.00
CA PHE A 495 -13.25 -29.95 14.53
C PHE A 495 -13.47 -28.89 13.43
N ASP A 496 -13.76 -29.28 12.19
CA ASP A 496 -14.15 -28.40 11.08
C ASP A 496 -13.26 -27.15 10.96
N THR A 497 -11.97 -27.39 10.82
CA THR A 497 -10.92 -26.43 11.20
C THR A 497 -10.61 -25.44 10.08
N TYR A 498 -10.54 -24.17 10.46
CA TYR A 498 -10.14 -23.05 9.63
C TYR A 498 -8.79 -22.50 10.08
N PHE A 499 -7.99 -21.99 9.13
CA PHE A 499 -6.96 -20.99 9.42
C PHE A 499 -6.82 -20.01 8.25
N TYR A 500 -6.44 -18.77 8.52
CA TYR A 500 -6.14 -17.81 7.45
C TYR A 500 -4.75 -18.06 6.87
N SER A 501 -4.55 -17.74 5.58
CA SER A 501 -3.22 -17.71 4.95
C SER A 501 -3.21 -16.84 3.69
N SER A 502 -2.01 -16.41 3.28
CA SER A 502 -1.74 -15.86 1.94
C SER A 502 -1.03 -16.87 1.01
N PHE A 503 -0.57 -18.01 1.55
CA PHE A 503 0.09 -19.08 0.80
C PHE A 503 -0.40 -20.44 1.30
N TYR A 504 -0.88 -21.31 0.42
CA TYR A 504 -1.26 -22.67 0.77
C TYR A 504 -1.32 -23.57 -0.46
N THR A 505 -0.68 -24.73 -0.39
CA THR A 505 -0.75 -25.77 -1.42
C THR A 505 -1.46 -27.00 -0.88
N ASN A 506 -2.58 -27.37 -1.49
CA ASN A 506 -3.10 -28.73 -1.38
C ASN A 506 -2.31 -29.61 -2.35
N ASN A 507 -1.39 -30.44 -1.82
CA ASN A 507 -0.54 -31.33 -2.62
C ASN A 507 -1.31 -32.41 -3.41
N LEU A 508 -2.63 -32.57 -3.17
CA LEU A 508 -3.50 -33.46 -3.93
C LEU A 508 -4.03 -32.80 -5.23
N MET A 509 -3.84 -31.49 -5.42
CA MET A 509 -4.23 -30.80 -6.65
C MET A 509 -3.32 -31.22 -7.82
N PRO A 510 -3.86 -31.47 -9.03
CA PRO A 510 -3.07 -31.96 -10.17
C PRO A 510 -1.85 -31.10 -10.52
N ASP A 511 -1.95 -29.77 -10.44
CA ASP A 511 -0.82 -28.88 -10.75
C ASP A 511 0.28 -28.89 -9.67
N ALA A 512 -0.08 -29.09 -8.40
CA ALA A 512 0.88 -29.20 -7.30
C ALA A 512 1.61 -30.56 -7.32
N ASP A 513 0.89 -31.65 -7.59
CA ASP A 513 1.45 -32.98 -7.84
C ASP A 513 2.36 -32.98 -9.07
N LYS A 514 1.90 -32.39 -10.19
CA LYS A 514 2.69 -32.21 -11.41
C LYS A 514 3.95 -31.39 -11.17
N PHE A 515 3.86 -30.23 -10.51
CA PHE A 515 5.03 -29.43 -10.16
C PHE A 515 6.02 -30.24 -9.32
N THR A 516 5.55 -30.98 -8.32
CA THR A 516 6.42 -31.80 -7.45
C THR A 516 7.11 -32.93 -8.24
N LYS A 517 6.40 -33.56 -9.18
CA LYS A 517 6.95 -34.58 -10.09
C LYS A 517 7.97 -34.01 -11.08
N ASP A 518 7.68 -32.87 -11.70
CA ASP A 518 8.59 -32.19 -12.61
C ASP A 518 9.83 -31.65 -11.86
N TYR A 519 9.68 -31.07 -10.67
CA TYR A 519 10.79 -30.63 -9.81
C TYR A 519 11.70 -31.80 -9.43
N ARG A 520 11.14 -32.94 -8.97
CA ARG A 520 11.93 -34.15 -8.69
C ARG A 520 12.67 -34.66 -9.93
N LYS A 521 12.03 -34.61 -11.10
CA LYS A 521 12.62 -35.02 -12.39
C LYS A 521 13.74 -34.08 -12.86
N TRP A 522 13.64 -32.77 -12.60
CA TRP A 522 14.64 -31.78 -13.00
C TRP A 522 15.84 -31.75 -12.05
N TYR A 523 15.60 -31.83 -10.73
CA TYR A 523 16.61 -31.56 -9.70
C TYR A 523 17.01 -32.78 -8.86
N SER A 524 16.46 -33.97 -9.15
CA SER A 524 16.75 -35.25 -8.48
C SER A 524 16.54 -35.22 -6.94
N LYS A 525 15.63 -34.38 -6.45
CA LYS A 525 15.39 -34.15 -5.01
C LYS A 525 13.94 -33.76 -4.71
N GLU A 526 13.57 -33.79 -3.43
CA GLU A 526 12.28 -33.29 -2.92
C GLU A 526 12.32 -31.78 -2.65
N THR A 527 11.15 -31.13 -2.61
CA THR A 527 11.00 -29.75 -2.11
C THR A 527 11.09 -29.67 -0.58
N LEU A 528 11.60 -28.57 -0.04
CA LEU A 528 11.61 -28.30 1.39
C LEU A 528 10.18 -28.18 1.96
N ILE A 529 9.89 -28.89 3.04
CA ILE A 529 8.63 -28.74 3.80
C ILE A 529 8.74 -27.46 4.63
N THR A 530 8.33 -26.34 4.03
CA THR A 530 8.43 -24.98 4.58
C THR A 530 7.17 -24.17 4.26
N TYR A 531 6.95 -23.08 5.00
CA TYR A 531 5.92 -22.09 4.75
C TYR A 531 6.58 -20.69 4.63
N PRO A 532 6.36 -19.94 3.53
CA PRO A 532 5.85 -20.43 2.24
C PRO A 532 6.74 -21.53 1.64
N ARG A 533 6.22 -22.30 0.68
CA ARG A 533 7.02 -23.29 -0.06
C ARG A 533 7.91 -22.56 -1.06
N TYR A 534 9.22 -22.54 -0.86
CA TYR A 534 10.11 -21.63 -1.61
C TYR A 534 10.10 -21.89 -3.13
N GLY A 535 10.07 -23.15 -3.56
CA GLY A 535 10.03 -23.48 -5.00
C GLY A 535 8.74 -23.05 -5.66
N MET A 536 7.60 -23.30 -5.02
CA MET A 536 6.30 -22.83 -5.51
C MET A 536 6.20 -21.29 -5.45
N LEU A 537 6.94 -20.63 -4.54
CA LEU A 537 6.97 -19.17 -4.41
C LEU A 537 7.75 -18.55 -5.57
N GLY A 538 8.90 -19.12 -5.94
CA GLY A 538 9.63 -18.72 -7.14
C GLY A 538 8.88 -19.02 -8.44
N TYR A 539 8.14 -20.13 -8.48
CA TYR A 539 7.29 -20.47 -9.63
C TYR A 539 6.13 -19.47 -9.78
N ASP A 540 5.32 -19.26 -8.73
CA ASP A 540 4.16 -18.36 -8.79
C ASP A 540 4.58 -16.91 -9.11
N THR A 541 5.63 -16.37 -8.46
CA THR A 541 6.09 -15.00 -8.72
C THR A 541 6.75 -14.86 -10.09
N GLY A 542 7.57 -15.83 -10.52
CA GLY A 542 8.15 -15.84 -11.86
C GLY A 542 7.09 -15.91 -12.95
N LEU A 543 6.11 -16.81 -12.80
CA LEU A 543 5.06 -17.03 -13.78
C LEU A 543 4.16 -15.78 -13.93
N TYR A 544 3.66 -15.22 -12.82
CA TYR A 544 2.77 -14.06 -12.86
C TYR A 544 3.44 -12.83 -13.47
N PHE A 545 4.61 -12.42 -12.95
CA PHE A 545 5.26 -11.19 -13.38
C PHE A 545 5.83 -11.27 -14.80
N LEU A 546 6.47 -12.38 -15.18
CA LEU A 546 7.06 -12.52 -16.50
C LEU A 546 5.99 -12.78 -17.57
N LYS A 547 4.89 -13.47 -17.24
CA LYS A 547 3.70 -13.52 -18.13
C LYS A 547 3.11 -12.12 -18.31
N GLY A 548 2.86 -11.38 -17.23
CA GLY A 548 2.33 -10.02 -17.29
C GLY A 548 3.18 -9.08 -18.13
N LEU A 549 4.51 -9.09 -17.96
CA LEU A 549 5.43 -8.29 -18.77
C LEU A 549 5.44 -8.71 -20.25
N SER A 550 5.37 -10.01 -20.55
CA SER A 550 5.31 -10.49 -21.93
C SER A 550 4.01 -10.15 -22.67
N LEU A 551 2.91 -9.94 -21.94
CA LEU A 551 1.59 -9.58 -22.50
C LEU A 551 1.32 -8.07 -22.55
N TYR A 552 1.81 -7.32 -21.57
CA TYR A 552 1.43 -5.91 -21.36
C TYR A 552 2.62 -4.94 -21.34
N GLY A 553 3.84 -5.42 -21.09
CA GLY A 553 5.06 -4.61 -21.10
C GLY A 553 5.01 -3.40 -20.16
N SER A 554 5.09 -2.20 -20.75
CA SER A 554 4.91 -0.92 -20.06
C SER A 554 3.55 -0.77 -19.35
N GLU A 555 2.50 -1.43 -19.84
CA GLU A 555 1.12 -1.34 -19.32
C GLU A 555 0.78 -2.39 -18.24
N LEU A 556 1.77 -3.12 -17.70
CA LEU A 556 1.57 -4.15 -16.66
C LEU A 556 0.68 -3.66 -15.51
N GLU A 557 0.97 -2.49 -14.95
CA GLU A 557 0.31 -1.87 -13.81
C GLU A 557 -1.21 -1.64 -14.02
N ASN A 558 -1.62 -1.43 -15.28
CA ASN A 558 -3.03 -1.27 -15.64
C ASN A 558 -3.75 -2.60 -15.89
N ASN A 559 -3.01 -3.71 -15.98
CA ASN A 559 -3.51 -5.03 -16.39
C ASN A 559 -3.26 -6.14 -15.35
N LEU A 560 -2.82 -5.80 -14.13
CA LEU A 560 -2.52 -6.76 -13.05
C LEU A 560 -3.67 -7.73 -12.74
N SER A 561 -4.93 -7.30 -12.88
CA SER A 561 -6.14 -8.13 -12.70
C SER A 561 -6.50 -9.02 -13.90
N HIS A 562 -5.83 -8.86 -15.04
CA HIS A 562 -6.08 -9.61 -16.27
C HIS A 562 -4.99 -10.67 -16.55
N ILE A 563 -4.02 -10.83 -15.65
CA ILE A 563 -2.97 -11.85 -15.76
C ILE A 563 -3.53 -13.20 -15.29
N GLU A 564 -4.15 -13.93 -16.21
CA GLU A 564 -4.57 -15.32 -15.98
C GLU A 564 -3.35 -16.22 -15.71
N PHE A 565 -3.34 -16.95 -14.59
CA PHE A 565 -2.38 -18.02 -14.33
C PHE A 565 -2.98 -19.02 -13.32
N THR A 566 -2.45 -20.24 -13.28
CA THR A 566 -2.81 -21.23 -12.26
C THR A 566 -1.76 -21.19 -11.14
N PRO A 567 -2.09 -20.70 -9.93
CA PRO A 567 -1.17 -20.64 -8.81
C PRO A 567 -0.96 -22.00 -8.14
N LEU A 568 0.25 -22.25 -7.65
CA LEU A 568 0.60 -23.43 -6.85
C LEU A 568 0.42 -23.21 -5.35
N GLN A 569 0.56 -21.97 -4.86
CA GLN A 569 0.24 -21.63 -3.47
C GLN A 569 -0.39 -20.25 -3.24
N MET A 570 -0.24 -19.27 -4.15
CA MET A 570 -0.79 -17.92 -3.94
C MET A 570 -1.39 -17.29 -5.19
N ASP A 571 -2.57 -16.70 -5.04
CA ASP A 571 -3.11 -15.75 -6.02
C ASP A 571 -2.52 -14.34 -5.80
N PHE A 572 -2.59 -13.50 -6.82
CA PHE A 572 -2.12 -12.11 -6.78
C PHE A 572 -3.26 -11.11 -6.94
N ASN A 573 -3.53 -10.33 -5.90
CA ASN A 573 -4.46 -9.20 -5.85
C ASN A 573 -3.66 -7.93 -5.50
N PHE A 574 -2.85 -7.46 -6.45
CA PHE A 574 -1.99 -6.29 -6.25
C PHE A 574 -2.79 -4.99 -6.22
N GLN A 575 -2.67 -4.25 -5.12
CA GLN A 575 -3.26 -2.92 -4.95
C GLN A 575 -2.16 -1.90 -4.65
N ARG A 576 -2.19 -0.74 -5.32
CA ARG A 576 -1.24 0.35 -5.05
C ARG A 576 -1.53 0.96 -3.68
N VAL A 577 -0.51 1.21 -2.86
CA VAL A 577 -0.68 1.63 -1.46
C VAL A 577 -1.05 3.11 -1.27
N ASN A 578 -0.67 3.96 -2.22
CA ASN A 578 -1.08 5.38 -2.34
C ASN A 578 -0.76 5.89 -3.75
N ASN A 579 -0.83 7.21 -4.00
CA ASN A 579 -0.62 7.80 -5.33
C ASN A 579 0.82 7.75 -5.86
N TRP A 580 1.85 7.57 -5.03
CA TRP A 580 3.28 7.55 -5.39
C TRP A 580 4.04 6.31 -4.91
N GLY A 581 3.46 5.50 -4.02
CA GLY A 581 3.99 4.20 -3.59
C GLY A 581 3.69 3.06 -4.56
N GLY A 582 4.31 1.92 -4.31
CA GLY A 582 4.19 0.68 -5.08
C GLY A 582 2.95 -0.15 -4.70
N PHE A 583 3.05 -1.46 -4.91
CA PHE A 583 1.94 -2.41 -4.79
C PHE A 583 2.17 -3.44 -3.68
N ILE A 584 1.09 -3.82 -3.01
CA ILE A 584 1.03 -4.96 -2.07
C ILE A 584 0.03 -6.00 -2.59
N ASN A 585 0.37 -7.29 -2.49
CA ASN A 585 -0.55 -8.37 -2.85
C ASN A 585 -1.57 -8.62 -1.74
N LYS A 586 -2.74 -7.96 -1.73
CA LYS A 586 -3.77 -8.14 -0.69
C LYS A 586 -4.54 -9.47 -0.74
N ASN A 587 -3.94 -10.53 -1.29
CA ASN A 587 -4.55 -11.85 -1.25
C ASN A 587 -4.45 -12.48 0.15
N VAL A 588 -5.60 -12.90 0.67
CA VAL A 588 -5.74 -13.72 1.87
C VAL A 588 -7.00 -14.57 1.72
N PHE A 589 -6.94 -15.80 2.19
CA PHE A 589 -8.04 -16.77 2.13
C PHE A 589 -8.06 -17.60 3.41
N PHE A 590 -9.16 -18.31 3.66
CA PHE A 590 -9.21 -19.32 4.71
C PHE A 590 -8.99 -20.71 4.12
N VAL A 591 -8.11 -21.50 4.71
CA VAL A 591 -8.01 -22.93 4.46
C VAL A 591 -8.97 -23.62 5.43
N HIS A 592 -9.90 -24.41 4.91
CA HIS A 592 -10.96 -25.06 5.67
C HIS A 592 -10.91 -26.58 5.46
N PHE A 593 -10.83 -27.32 6.55
CA PHE A 593 -10.87 -28.78 6.62
C PHE A 593 -12.28 -29.18 7.07
N THR A 594 -13.11 -29.71 6.16
CA THR A 594 -14.53 -29.94 6.44
C THR A 594 -14.80 -31.31 7.08
N LYS A 595 -15.95 -31.47 7.75
CA LYS A 595 -16.38 -32.76 8.34
C LYS A 595 -16.62 -33.87 7.30
N GLU A 596 -16.71 -33.50 6.02
CA GLU A 596 -16.82 -34.40 4.87
C GLU A 596 -15.45 -34.83 4.31
N TYR A 597 -14.35 -34.52 5.00
CA TYR A 597 -12.96 -34.79 4.62
C TYR A 597 -12.47 -34.00 3.38
N GLU A 598 -13.11 -32.88 3.05
CA GLU A 598 -12.66 -31.96 2.00
C GLU A 598 -11.69 -30.90 2.55
N ILE A 599 -10.72 -30.49 1.73
CA ILE A 599 -9.85 -29.34 2.00
C ILE A 599 -10.18 -28.23 1.00
N ARG A 600 -10.81 -27.15 1.49
CA ARG A 600 -11.29 -26.02 0.69
C ARG A 600 -10.42 -24.79 0.93
N ARG A 601 -10.16 -24.03 -0.14
CA ARG A 601 -9.52 -22.70 -0.07
C ARG A 601 -10.59 -21.62 -0.32
N ILE A 602 -11.09 -21.03 0.75
CA ILE A 602 -12.15 -20.02 0.73
C ILE A 602 -11.54 -18.65 0.46
N THR A 603 -11.53 -18.25 -0.80
CA THR A 603 -11.31 -16.86 -1.24
C THR A 603 -12.60 -16.07 -1.02
N PHE A 604 -12.47 -14.80 -0.62
CA PHE A 604 -13.61 -13.92 -0.37
C PHE A 604 -13.60 -12.76 -1.36
N ASP A 605 -14.30 -12.91 -2.48
CA ASP A 605 -14.45 -11.81 -3.43
C ASP A 605 -15.22 -10.64 -2.80
N ARG A 606 -14.87 -9.41 -3.21
CA ARG A 606 -15.41 -8.17 -2.64
C ARG A 606 -16.80 -7.78 -3.19
N PHE A 607 -17.47 -8.69 -3.90
CA PHE A 607 -18.71 -8.43 -4.65
C PHE A 607 -19.78 -9.50 -4.42
N GLU A 608 -20.01 -9.87 -3.15
CA GLU A 608 -21.25 -10.51 -2.65
C GLU A 608 -21.65 -9.95 -1.27
#